data_AF-A0A839VPY5-F1
#
_entry.id   AF-A0A839VPY5-F1
#
_cell.length_a   1.000
_cell.length_b   1.000
_cell.length_c   1.000
_cell.angle_alpha   90.00
_cell.angle_beta   90.00
_cell.angle_gamma   90.00
#
_symmetry.space_group_name_H-M   'P 1'
#
loop_
_entity.id
_entity.type
_entity.pdbx_description
1 polymer ?
#
loop_
_entity_poly.entity_id
_entity_poly.type
_entity_poly.pdbx_seq_one_letter_code
_entity_poly.pdbx_strand_id
1 'polypeptide(L)'
;MKKTNSLFPELTQKKLALETVEEPAVNALSILMDSSEELFIKKMSLNDWEWTIKKNKHQNGPLIPKEQRDSDFFPARALLDREPGKAEIWLARFDIVWPQTGEVKLASLRYFTSKNEAHLTGVPSYLFSEIAPASFIVIGKNTKDSAEHASYLAVVIDSESEEADALVDMFSLGPKFQSGLFIPAIAVRSYQDKVFDFVDQALAAFKAGNLDTFARNHASLPEPNEIALMAQREYQKRVGKLTNFDPFLMSTPGDCLLEISRGIELEIFREYELRQRSLELVKVILGSSPNGNSIESVFRNIIQNFPLIDKILLSASQTRKSRAGRSFEFHIQTMLEDGKVPHEVQVVMASKRRPDFILPSFDLYNRRGREHKHALVLSAKTTLRERWKQVEGEIKDCDLYLATVDDKIAENAIQSMQASGIKLVVPESLKKSEITTYKNQENVISFKEFFHRHLKDDRYPDWRSMGIII
;
A
#
# COMPACT_ATOMS: atom_id res chain seq x y z
N MET A 1 -35.70 -25.72 63.67
CA MET A 1 -36.59 -24.63 63.20
C MET A 1 -35.94 -23.94 62.00
N LYS A 2 -36.77 -23.42 61.10
CA LYS A 2 -36.46 -22.93 59.74
C LYS A 2 -35.54 -21.69 59.70
N LYS A 3 -34.70 -21.66 58.65
CA LYS A 3 -34.25 -20.56 57.75
C LYS A 3 -33.93 -19.17 58.33
N THR A 4 -32.76 -18.63 57.96
CA THR A 4 -32.62 -17.50 57.00
C THR A 4 -31.18 -17.30 56.49
N ASN A 5 -31.09 -16.87 55.23
CA ASN A 5 -29.93 -16.65 54.35
C ASN A 5 -28.99 -15.51 54.74
N SER A 6 -27.87 -15.41 53.98
CA SER A 6 -27.09 -14.20 53.61
C SER A 6 -25.72 -14.13 54.31
N LEU A 7 -24.53 -14.12 53.69
CA LEU A 7 -24.03 -13.83 52.34
C LEU A 7 -22.72 -14.63 52.13
N PHE A 8 -22.43 -15.02 50.88
CA PHE A 8 -21.22 -15.71 50.46
C PHE A 8 -19.95 -14.81 50.47
N PRO A 9 -18.75 -15.42 50.40
CA PRO A 9 -17.43 -14.88 50.74
C PRO A 9 -16.68 -14.34 49.51
N GLU A 10 -15.73 -13.41 49.69
CA GLU A 10 -14.63 -13.18 48.74
C GLU A 10 -13.67 -12.12 49.31
N LEU A 11 -12.61 -12.57 50.00
CA LEU A 11 -11.51 -11.72 50.48
C LEU A 11 -10.15 -12.19 49.96
N THR A 12 -10.13 -12.91 48.83
CA THR A 12 -8.90 -13.50 48.28
C THR A 12 -8.81 -13.31 46.77
N GLN A 13 -8.82 -12.06 46.29
CA GLN A 13 -8.37 -11.69 44.93
C GLN A 13 -8.45 -10.16 44.74
N LYS A 14 -7.56 -9.41 45.41
CA LYS A 14 -7.39 -7.97 45.10
C LYS A 14 -5.95 -7.51 45.28
N LYS A 15 -5.04 -8.26 44.65
CA LYS A 15 -3.62 -7.91 44.52
C LYS A 15 -3.01 -8.52 43.25
N LEU A 16 -3.69 -8.37 42.11
CA LEU A 16 -3.11 -8.61 40.78
C LEU A 16 -3.99 -7.97 39.71
N ALA A 17 -3.80 -6.68 39.47
CA ALA A 17 -4.18 -5.95 38.25
C ALA A 17 -3.68 -4.51 38.41
N LEU A 18 -2.37 -4.35 38.56
CA LEU A 18 -1.75 -3.20 37.92
C LEU A 18 -1.64 -3.63 36.47
N GLU A 19 -2.64 -3.24 35.68
CA GLU A 19 -2.49 -3.14 34.24
C GLU A 19 -1.25 -2.29 34.03
N THR A 20 -0.16 -2.95 33.66
CA THR A 20 0.94 -2.30 32.95
C THR A 20 0.27 -1.69 31.74
N VAL A 21 0.12 -0.36 31.77
CA VAL A 21 -0.04 0.42 30.55
C VAL A 21 1.09 -0.06 29.65
N GLU A 22 0.77 -0.84 28.63
CA GLU A 22 1.72 -1.16 27.57
C GLU A 22 2.24 0.20 27.10
N GLU A 23 3.52 0.48 27.40
CA GLU A 23 4.24 1.50 26.65
C GLU A 23 3.95 1.20 25.17
N PRO A 24 3.57 2.20 24.35
CA PRO A 24 3.32 1.96 22.94
C PRO A 24 4.56 1.23 22.42
N ALA A 25 4.37 -0.02 21.98
CA ALA A 25 5.45 -0.90 21.60
C ALA A 25 6.45 -0.08 20.79
N VAL A 26 7.68 0.07 21.30
CA VAL A 26 8.71 0.88 20.64
C VAL A 26 8.73 0.41 19.18
N ASN A 27 8.37 1.29 18.26
CA ASN A 27 8.11 0.92 16.88
C ASN A 27 9.38 0.26 16.33
N ALA A 28 9.32 -1.02 15.97
CA ALA A 28 10.50 -1.76 15.54
C ALA A 28 11.17 -1.11 14.30
N LEU A 29 10.38 -0.38 13.50
CA LEU A 29 10.88 0.46 12.42
C LEU A 29 11.67 1.67 12.95
N SER A 30 11.23 2.36 14.01
CA SER A 30 11.99 3.49 14.57
C SER A 30 13.33 3.04 15.15
N ILE A 31 13.38 1.88 15.82
CA ILE A 31 14.64 1.29 16.30
C ILE A 31 15.60 1.09 15.13
N LEU A 32 15.12 0.51 14.02
CA LEU A 32 15.95 0.33 12.82
C LEU A 32 16.43 1.66 12.24
N MET A 33 15.56 2.65 12.15
CA MET A 33 15.89 3.97 11.61
C MET A 33 16.97 4.69 12.43
N ASP A 34 16.88 4.61 13.75
CA ASP A 34 17.79 5.33 14.65
C ASP A 34 19.15 4.64 14.80
N SER A 35 19.17 3.30 14.67
CA SER A 35 20.36 2.49 14.90
C SER A 35 21.16 2.16 13.64
N SER A 36 20.57 2.28 12.44
CA SER A 36 21.18 1.80 11.20
C SER A 36 21.79 2.93 10.37
N GLU A 37 22.98 2.67 9.82
CA GLU A 37 23.63 3.57 8.85
C GLU A 37 23.13 3.31 7.43
N GLU A 38 22.79 2.06 7.14
CA GLU A 38 22.25 1.61 5.87
C GLU A 38 21.10 0.62 6.12
N LEU A 39 20.08 0.65 5.28
CA LEU A 39 18.95 -0.26 5.29
C LEU A 39 18.84 -0.98 3.95
N PHE A 40 18.66 -2.29 4.01
CA PHE A 40 18.10 -3.07 2.93
C PHE A 40 16.60 -3.23 3.14
N ILE A 41 15.82 -2.74 2.19
CA ILE A 41 14.37 -2.92 2.17
C ILE A 41 14.03 -3.85 1.01
N LYS A 42 13.25 -4.89 1.26
CA LYS A 42 12.71 -5.76 0.22
C LYS A 42 11.22 -6.00 0.43
N LYS A 43 10.46 -5.77 -0.64
CA LYS A 43 9.10 -6.27 -0.79
C LYS A 43 9.16 -7.77 -1.10
N MET A 44 8.61 -8.58 -0.21
CA MET A 44 8.77 -10.02 -0.25
C MET A 44 7.91 -10.65 -1.34
N SER A 45 8.53 -11.56 -2.09
CA SER A 45 7.83 -12.47 -2.99
C SER A 45 7.16 -13.58 -2.18
N LEU A 46 6.17 -14.27 -2.75
CA LEU A 46 5.50 -15.39 -2.08
C LEU A 46 6.50 -16.45 -1.62
N ASN A 47 7.50 -16.79 -2.44
CA ASN A 47 8.50 -17.80 -2.08
C ASN A 47 9.38 -17.40 -0.88
N ASP A 48 9.46 -16.11 -0.54
CA ASP A 48 10.28 -15.62 0.58
C ASP A 48 9.67 -15.93 1.94
N TRP A 49 8.36 -16.21 2.01
CA TRP A 49 7.64 -16.42 3.28
C TRP A 49 6.69 -17.63 3.26
N GLU A 50 6.14 -18.03 2.11
CA GLU A 50 5.18 -19.14 2.01
C GLU A 50 5.73 -20.49 2.49
N TRP A 51 7.05 -20.65 2.52
CA TRP A 51 7.69 -21.86 3.05
C TRP A 51 7.37 -22.15 4.51
N THR A 52 6.93 -21.14 5.25
CA THR A 52 6.49 -21.27 6.64
C THR A 52 5.11 -21.93 6.78
N ILE A 53 4.27 -21.82 5.75
CA ILE A 53 2.89 -22.32 5.76
C ILE A 53 2.69 -23.52 4.82
N LYS A 54 3.49 -23.62 3.74
CA LYS A 54 3.39 -24.67 2.71
C LYS A 54 4.48 -25.72 2.91
N LYS A 55 4.09 -26.93 3.33
CA LYS A 55 5.00 -28.08 3.62
C LYS A 55 5.81 -28.57 2.42
N ASN A 56 5.42 -28.23 1.19
CA ASN A 56 6.06 -28.68 -0.06
C ASN A 56 7.09 -27.69 -0.61
N LYS A 57 7.39 -26.59 0.09
CA LYS A 57 8.41 -25.62 -0.32
C LYS A 57 9.77 -25.98 0.31
N HIS A 58 10.83 -25.84 -0.47
CA HIS A 58 12.20 -26.17 -0.06
C HIS A 58 13.09 -24.94 0.25
N GLN A 59 12.61 -23.74 -0.08
CA GLN A 59 13.29 -22.49 0.24
C GLN A 59 13.06 -22.18 1.73
N ASN A 60 14.10 -21.76 2.46
CA ASN A 60 14.05 -21.52 3.91
C ASN A 60 14.49 -20.09 4.24
N GLY A 61 13.76 -19.11 3.72
CA GLY A 61 13.98 -17.69 3.97
C GLY A 61 14.00 -16.83 2.69
N PRO A 62 14.09 -15.50 2.85
CA PRO A 62 13.98 -14.58 1.73
C PRO A 62 15.17 -14.65 0.77
N LEU A 63 14.88 -14.55 -0.52
CA LEU A 63 15.87 -14.35 -1.57
C LEU A 63 16.44 -12.92 -1.48
N ILE A 64 17.77 -12.82 -1.51
CA ILE A 64 18.49 -11.55 -1.60
C ILE A 64 18.82 -11.31 -3.08
N PRO A 65 18.29 -10.23 -3.69
CA PRO A 65 18.52 -9.95 -5.10
C PRO A 65 20.00 -9.70 -5.39
N LYS A 66 20.41 -10.01 -6.64
CA LYS A 66 21.80 -9.99 -7.07
C LYS A 66 22.52 -8.68 -6.73
N GLU A 67 21.88 -7.53 -6.99
CA GLU A 67 22.45 -6.22 -6.75
C GLU A 67 22.81 -6.00 -5.28
N GLN A 68 21.92 -6.37 -4.35
CA GLN A 68 22.17 -6.22 -2.91
C GLN A 68 23.09 -7.32 -2.37
N ARG A 69 23.02 -8.54 -2.92
CA ARG A 69 23.97 -9.62 -2.61
C ARG A 69 25.42 -9.23 -2.95
N ASP A 70 25.62 -8.59 -4.10
CA ASP A 70 26.95 -8.21 -4.61
C ASP A 70 27.41 -6.83 -4.10
N SER A 71 26.59 -6.16 -3.29
CA SER A 71 26.97 -4.93 -2.58
C SER A 71 27.78 -5.23 -1.30
N ASP A 72 28.34 -4.17 -0.72
CA ASP A 72 29.04 -4.22 0.57
C ASP A 72 28.06 -4.23 1.77
N PHE A 73 26.74 -4.28 1.54
CA PHE A 73 25.75 -4.30 2.62
C PHE A 73 25.89 -5.54 3.49
N PHE A 74 25.96 -6.74 2.89
CA PHE A 74 26.08 -8.00 3.62
C PHE A 74 27.56 -8.39 3.84
N PRO A 75 27.88 -9.23 4.85
CA PRO A 75 29.25 -9.65 5.07
C PRO A 75 29.83 -10.43 3.89
N ALA A 76 31.15 -10.36 3.76
CA ALA A 76 31.90 -11.12 2.77
C ALA A 76 31.63 -12.63 2.92
N ARG A 77 31.43 -13.31 1.80
CA ARG A 77 31.12 -14.74 1.76
C ARG A 77 32.39 -15.54 1.56
N ALA A 78 32.51 -16.67 2.23
CA ALA A 78 33.55 -17.67 2.01
C ALA A 78 33.00 -18.85 1.20
N LEU A 79 33.87 -19.49 0.41
CA LEU A 79 33.52 -20.72 -0.28
C LEU A 79 33.25 -21.83 0.75
N LEU A 80 32.09 -22.47 0.64
CA LEU A 80 31.73 -23.60 1.48
C LEU A 80 32.52 -24.83 1.03
N ASP A 81 33.17 -25.52 1.96
CA ASP A 81 33.83 -26.80 1.69
C ASP A 81 32.80 -27.86 1.29
N ARG A 82 33.02 -28.49 0.13
CA ARG A 82 32.10 -29.44 -0.50
C ARG A 82 32.88 -30.47 -1.30
N GLU A 83 32.25 -31.62 -1.52
CA GLU A 83 32.79 -32.67 -2.38
C GLU A 83 33.19 -32.15 -3.77
N PRO A 84 34.34 -32.59 -4.33
CA PRO A 84 34.77 -32.22 -5.66
C PRO A 84 33.71 -32.48 -6.73
N GLY A 85 33.50 -31.51 -7.63
CA GLY A 85 32.53 -31.61 -8.73
C GLY A 85 31.11 -31.13 -8.42
N LYS A 86 30.78 -30.79 -7.17
CA LYS A 86 29.54 -30.10 -6.84
C LYS A 86 29.66 -28.60 -7.10
N ALA A 87 28.58 -27.97 -7.58
CA ALA A 87 28.55 -26.52 -7.79
C ALA A 87 28.90 -25.75 -6.52
N GLU A 88 29.62 -24.64 -6.67
CA GLU A 88 30.07 -23.82 -5.55
C GLU A 88 28.89 -23.21 -4.78
N ILE A 89 29.02 -23.17 -3.45
CA ILE A 89 28.12 -22.42 -2.57
C ILE A 89 28.98 -21.47 -1.77
N TRP A 90 28.62 -20.20 -1.79
CA TRP A 90 29.28 -19.17 -0.99
C TRP A 90 28.41 -18.85 0.22
N LEU A 91 29.02 -18.79 1.40
CA LEU A 91 28.32 -18.63 2.68
C LEU A 91 28.91 -17.47 3.48
N ALA A 92 28.03 -16.61 3.99
CA ALA A 92 28.33 -15.69 5.09
C ALA A 92 27.41 -16.01 6.28
N ARG A 93 27.96 -16.02 7.49
CA ARG A 93 27.21 -16.15 8.74
C ARG A 93 27.36 -14.90 9.57
N PHE A 94 26.25 -14.43 10.12
CA PHE A 94 26.24 -13.23 10.96
C PHE A 94 25.00 -13.24 11.84
N ASP A 95 25.11 -12.62 13.00
CA ASP A 95 23.99 -12.48 13.92
C ASP A 95 23.06 -11.35 13.47
N ILE A 96 21.76 -11.61 13.55
CA ILE A 96 20.70 -10.63 13.32
C ILE A 96 19.87 -10.53 14.60
N VAL A 97 19.76 -9.32 15.13
CA VAL A 97 18.84 -8.99 16.21
C VAL A 97 17.45 -8.74 15.63
N TRP A 98 16.42 -9.29 16.26
CA TRP A 98 15.02 -9.14 15.86
C TRP A 98 14.27 -8.33 16.93
N PRO A 99 14.19 -6.99 16.83
CA PRO A 99 13.57 -6.15 17.86
C PRO A 99 12.14 -6.54 18.20
N GLN A 100 11.39 -7.09 17.23
CA GLN A 100 10.01 -7.55 17.42
C GLN A 100 9.87 -8.65 18.49
N THR A 101 10.94 -9.41 18.73
CA THR A 101 10.91 -10.59 19.62
C THR A 101 12.02 -10.58 20.66
N GLY A 102 12.99 -9.67 20.54
CA GLY A 102 14.19 -9.62 21.39
C GLY A 102 15.19 -10.75 21.12
N GLU A 103 14.95 -11.60 20.11
CA GLU A 103 15.82 -12.72 19.79
C GLU A 103 17.03 -12.30 18.94
N VAL A 104 18.13 -13.04 19.10
CA VAL A 104 19.28 -12.99 18.19
C VAL A 104 19.36 -14.32 17.45
N LYS A 105 19.42 -14.28 16.11
CA LYS A 105 19.57 -15.47 15.28
C LYS A 105 20.87 -15.41 14.48
N LEU A 106 21.62 -16.52 14.50
CA LEU A 106 22.74 -16.73 13.59
C LEU A 106 22.20 -17.02 12.18
N ALA A 107 22.09 -15.98 11.36
CA ALA A 107 21.64 -16.09 9.98
C ALA A 107 22.76 -16.60 9.07
N SER A 108 22.36 -17.14 7.92
CA SER A 108 23.26 -17.67 6.90
C SER A 108 22.83 -17.17 5.52
N LEU A 109 23.60 -16.28 4.92
CA LEU A 109 23.44 -15.86 3.53
C LEU A 109 24.14 -16.87 2.62
N ARG A 110 23.35 -17.67 1.91
CA ARG A 110 23.83 -18.76 1.03
C ARG A 110 23.63 -18.39 -0.43
N TYR A 111 24.72 -18.24 -1.17
CA TYR A 111 24.71 -18.02 -2.61
C TYR A 111 25.01 -19.32 -3.35
N PHE A 112 24.05 -19.78 -4.16
CA PHE A 112 24.13 -20.98 -4.98
C PHE A 112 24.50 -20.60 -6.42
N THR A 113 25.74 -20.90 -6.84
CA THR A 113 26.22 -20.56 -8.20
C THR A 113 25.45 -21.26 -9.31
N SER A 114 24.93 -22.47 -9.06
CA SER A 114 24.16 -23.24 -10.04
C SER A 114 22.84 -22.57 -10.45
N LYS A 115 22.21 -21.80 -9.55
CA LYS A 115 20.96 -21.08 -9.80
C LYS A 115 21.16 -19.57 -9.93
N ASN A 116 22.36 -19.09 -9.59
CA ASN A 116 22.65 -17.68 -9.41
C ASN A 116 21.71 -16.97 -8.38
N GLU A 117 21.36 -17.66 -7.31
CA GLU A 117 20.42 -17.18 -6.27
C GLU A 117 21.09 -17.10 -4.90
N ALA A 118 20.79 -16.07 -4.12
CA ALA A 118 21.20 -15.97 -2.72
C ALA A 118 19.99 -15.97 -1.80
N HIS A 119 20.06 -16.74 -0.72
CA HIS A 119 18.97 -16.90 0.25
C HIS A 119 19.46 -16.59 1.65
N LEU A 120 18.74 -15.75 2.38
CA LEU A 120 18.98 -15.49 3.79
C LEU A 120 18.23 -16.53 4.62
N THR A 121 18.97 -17.46 5.22
CA THR A 121 18.42 -18.59 5.99
C THR A 121 18.73 -18.43 7.48
N GLY A 122 18.05 -19.18 8.34
CA GLY A 122 18.22 -19.06 9.81
C GLY A 122 17.44 -17.89 10.42
N VAL A 123 16.36 -17.46 9.76
CA VAL A 123 15.44 -16.41 10.23
C VAL A 123 14.33 -17.00 11.11
N PRO A 124 13.71 -16.22 12.02
CA PRO A 124 12.60 -16.69 12.85
C PRO A 124 11.34 -16.92 12.00
N SER A 125 11.05 -18.17 11.67
CA SER A 125 9.98 -18.53 10.73
C SER A 125 8.59 -18.00 11.12
N TYR A 126 8.29 -17.90 12.42
CA TYR A 126 6.99 -17.44 12.90
C TYR A 126 6.71 -15.97 12.55
N LEU A 127 7.73 -15.13 12.33
CA LEU A 127 7.54 -13.75 11.87
C LEU A 127 7.09 -13.67 10.39
N PHE A 128 7.14 -14.79 9.66
CA PHE A 128 6.80 -14.88 8.25
C PHE A 128 5.51 -15.67 7.99
N SER A 129 4.90 -16.28 9.00
CA SER A 129 3.77 -17.20 8.82
C SER A 129 2.39 -16.54 8.81
N GLU A 130 2.26 -15.34 9.36
CA GLU A 130 0.98 -14.62 9.52
C GLU A 130 1.01 -13.24 8.86
N ILE A 131 1.65 -13.15 7.69
CA ILE A 131 1.78 -11.89 6.95
C ILE A 131 0.98 -11.92 5.66
N ALA A 132 0.49 -10.77 5.22
CA ALA A 132 -0.16 -10.65 3.93
C ALA A 132 0.86 -10.71 2.77
N PRO A 133 0.42 -11.03 1.54
CA PRO A 133 1.21 -10.77 0.34
C PRO A 133 1.74 -9.33 0.29
N ALA A 134 2.80 -9.09 -0.47
CA ALA A 134 3.43 -7.77 -0.56
C ALA A 134 4.02 -7.19 0.75
N SER A 135 4.18 -8.01 1.79
CA SER A 135 4.87 -7.64 3.05
C SER A 135 6.36 -7.36 2.86
N PHE A 136 6.98 -6.70 3.82
CA PHE A 136 8.36 -6.24 3.72
C PHE A 136 9.28 -6.97 4.71
N ILE A 137 10.51 -7.20 4.29
CA ILE A 137 11.63 -7.39 5.22
C ILE A 137 12.52 -6.15 5.14
N VAL A 138 12.85 -5.60 6.31
CA VAL A 138 13.79 -4.49 6.45
C VAL A 138 14.95 -4.95 7.30
N ILE A 139 16.16 -4.85 6.77
CA ILE A 139 17.39 -5.22 7.46
C ILE A 139 18.23 -3.95 7.59
N GLY A 140 18.63 -3.62 8.80
CA GLY A 140 19.55 -2.54 9.08
C GLY A 140 20.95 -3.04 9.34
N LYS A 141 21.93 -2.26 8.88
CA LYS A 141 23.36 -2.45 9.11
C LYS A 141 23.90 -1.26 9.87
N ASN A 142 24.66 -1.53 10.93
CA ASN A 142 25.40 -0.51 11.66
C ASN A 142 26.88 -0.90 11.75
N THR A 143 27.78 0.03 11.44
CA THR A 143 29.23 -0.18 11.52
C THR A 143 29.92 0.70 12.57
N LYS A 144 29.15 1.50 13.33
CA LYS A 144 29.70 2.45 14.32
C LYS A 144 30.47 1.80 15.46
N ASP A 145 30.09 0.59 15.87
CA ASP A 145 30.69 -0.09 17.02
C ASP A 145 32.03 -0.77 16.66
N SER A 146 32.23 -1.14 15.38
CA SER A 146 33.48 -1.65 14.83
C SER A 146 33.43 -1.69 13.31
N ALA A 147 34.42 -1.10 12.63
CA ALA A 147 34.56 -1.22 11.18
C ALA A 147 34.82 -2.67 10.71
N GLU A 148 35.33 -3.54 11.61
CA GLU A 148 35.58 -4.95 11.31
C GLU A 148 34.35 -5.84 11.53
N HIS A 149 33.38 -5.42 12.36
CA HIS A 149 32.20 -6.22 12.71
C HIS A 149 30.93 -5.37 12.64
N ALA A 150 30.22 -5.47 11.52
CA ALA A 150 28.90 -4.85 11.37
C ALA A 150 27.86 -5.59 12.22
N SER A 151 27.02 -4.83 12.93
CA SER A 151 25.82 -5.37 13.59
C SER A 151 24.61 -5.26 12.67
N TYR A 152 23.74 -6.26 12.72
CA TYR A 152 22.54 -6.33 11.89
C TYR A 152 21.29 -6.43 12.75
N LEU A 153 20.27 -5.68 12.35
CA LEU A 153 18.92 -5.80 12.89
C LEU A 153 17.95 -6.09 11.75
N ALA A 154 16.88 -6.83 12.00
CA ALA A 154 15.85 -7.07 10.99
C ALA A 154 14.45 -7.03 11.59
N VAL A 155 13.49 -6.61 10.76
CA VAL A 155 12.07 -6.68 11.05
C VAL A 155 11.31 -7.21 9.83
N VAL A 156 10.23 -7.93 10.08
CA VAL A 156 9.20 -8.23 9.08
C VAL A 156 8.02 -7.30 9.33
N ILE A 157 7.60 -6.57 8.29
CA ILE A 157 6.49 -5.62 8.36
C ILE A 157 5.37 -6.15 7.47
N ASP A 158 4.23 -6.45 8.10
CA ASP A 158 3.03 -6.88 7.39
C ASP A 158 2.52 -5.75 6.50
N SER A 159 2.26 -6.04 5.22
CA SER A 159 1.81 -5.03 4.26
C SER A 159 0.48 -4.40 4.64
N GLU A 160 -0.35 -5.03 5.48
CA GLU A 160 -1.61 -4.46 5.94
C GLU A 160 -1.48 -3.52 7.15
N SER A 161 -0.28 -3.38 7.73
CA SER A 161 -0.01 -2.58 8.93
C SER A 161 0.24 -1.09 8.64
N GLU A 162 0.10 -0.24 9.66
CA GLU A 162 0.39 1.20 9.54
C GLU A 162 1.90 1.46 9.38
N GLU A 163 2.75 0.58 9.92
CA GLU A 163 4.19 0.63 9.74
C GLU A 163 4.62 0.40 8.29
N ALA A 164 3.88 -0.42 7.53
CA ALA A 164 4.15 -0.60 6.09
C ALA A 164 3.85 0.68 5.31
N ASP A 165 2.75 1.36 5.62
CA ASP A 165 2.43 2.65 5.02
C ASP A 165 3.50 3.69 5.40
N ALA A 166 3.93 3.75 6.67
CA ALA A 166 5.01 4.64 7.11
C ALA A 166 6.35 4.35 6.39
N LEU A 167 6.69 3.07 6.19
CA LEU A 167 7.89 2.63 5.47
C LEU A 167 7.86 3.10 4.00
N VAL A 168 6.74 2.83 3.31
CA VAL A 168 6.55 3.24 1.91
C VAL A 168 6.70 4.75 1.77
N ASP A 169 6.20 5.50 2.74
CA ASP A 169 6.16 6.96 2.70
C ASP A 169 7.53 7.56 2.96
N MET A 170 8.20 7.10 4.01
CA MET A 170 9.53 7.56 4.41
C MET A 170 10.55 7.38 3.28
N PHE A 171 10.49 6.25 2.58
CA PHE A 171 11.44 5.92 1.51
C PHE A 171 10.91 6.17 0.11
N SER A 172 9.71 6.76 -0.02
CA SER A 172 9.05 7.02 -1.31
C SER A 172 9.03 5.78 -2.22
N LEU A 173 8.67 4.62 -1.65
CA LEU A 173 8.68 3.35 -2.35
C LEU A 173 7.55 3.32 -3.39
N GLY A 174 7.90 3.49 -4.67
CA GLY A 174 6.93 3.48 -5.76
C GLY A 174 6.20 2.13 -5.92
N PRO A 175 5.11 2.09 -6.70
CA PRO A 175 4.28 0.87 -6.85
C PRO A 175 5.02 -0.31 -7.50
N LYS A 176 6.12 -0.05 -8.21
CA LYS A 176 6.97 -1.08 -8.84
C LYS A 176 8.18 -1.49 -7.99
N PHE A 177 8.30 -0.95 -6.77
CA PHE A 177 9.42 -1.25 -5.89
C PHE A 177 9.47 -2.73 -5.53
N GLN A 178 10.66 -3.31 -5.60
CA GLN A 178 10.93 -4.70 -5.21
C GLN A 178 11.98 -4.77 -4.09
N SER A 179 13.08 -4.06 -4.23
CA SER A 179 14.13 -3.98 -3.23
C SER A 179 15.05 -2.79 -3.47
N GLY A 180 15.76 -2.34 -2.43
CA GLY A 180 16.77 -1.30 -2.54
C GLY A 180 17.60 -1.15 -1.27
N LEU A 181 18.73 -0.44 -1.40
CA LEU A 181 19.54 0.04 -0.28
C LEU A 181 19.25 1.51 -0.04
N PHE A 182 19.13 1.89 1.22
CA PHE A 182 18.77 3.24 1.64
C PHE A 182 19.63 3.67 2.82
N ILE A 183 19.90 4.97 2.90
CA ILE A 183 20.56 5.57 4.05
C ILE A 183 19.48 6.31 4.84
N PRO A 184 19.12 5.88 6.07
CA PRO A 184 18.07 6.50 6.89
C PRO A 184 18.23 8.01 7.02
N ALA A 185 19.46 8.47 7.31
CA ALA A 185 19.76 9.89 7.47
C ALA A 185 19.47 10.72 6.20
N ILE A 186 19.69 10.15 5.01
CA ILE A 186 19.40 10.82 3.73
C ILE A 186 17.89 10.86 3.48
N ALA A 187 17.17 9.77 3.77
CA ALA A 187 15.71 9.73 3.62
C ALA A 187 15.04 10.79 4.51
N VAL A 188 15.45 10.85 5.79
CA VAL A 188 14.99 11.88 6.74
C VAL A 188 15.34 13.28 6.26
N ARG A 189 16.57 13.51 5.79
CA ARG A 189 16.99 14.83 5.29
C ARG A 189 16.24 15.26 4.04
N SER A 190 16.06 14.37 3.07
CA SER A 190 15.31 14.66 1.83
C SER A 190 13.86 15.05 2.13
N TYR A 191 13.23 14.35 3.08
CA TYR A 191 11.92 14.71 3.59
C TYR A 191 11.94 16.10 4.24
N GLN A 192 12.92 16.37 5.11
CA GLN A 192 13.07 17.68 5.74
C GLN A 192 13.30 18.81 4.73
N ASP A 193 14.16 18.62 3.73
CA ASP A 193 14.47 19.60 2.68
C ASP A 193 13.21 20.00 1.89
N LYS A 194 12.36 19.03 1.51
CA LYS A 194 11.06 19.30 0.87
C LYS A 194 10.12 20.15 1.75
N VAL A 195 10.25 20.03 3.07
CA VAL A 195 9.41 20.75 4.05
C VAL A 195 9.99 22.13 4.36
N PHE A 196 11.31 22.30 4.37
CA PHE A 196 11.99 23.54 4.77
C PHE A 196 11.55 24.75 3.93
N ASP A 197 11.52 24.63 2.61
CA ASP A 197 11.09 25.73 1.72
C ASP A 197 9.67 26.22 2.04
N PHE A 198 8.78 25.29 2.40
CA PHE A 198 7.42 25.62 2.78
C PHE A 198 7.35 26.24 4.18
N VAL A 199 8.16 25.73 5.12
CA VAL A 199 8.27 26.28 6.48
C VAL A 199 8.73 27.74 6.45
N ASP A 200 9.76 28.05 5.67
CA ASP A 200 10.29 29.42 5.57
C ASP A 200 9.25 30.40 5.00
N GLN A 201 8.52 29.98 3.96
CA GLN A 201 7.43 30.76 3.40
C GLN A 201 6.27 30.94 4.40
N ALA A 202 5.88 29.88 5.10
CA ALA A 202 4.84 29.93 6.12
C ALA A 202 5.23 30.82 7.31
N LEU A 203 6.49 30.76 7.75
CA LEU A 203 7.03 31.58 8.82
C LEU A 203 7.08 33.06 8.42
N ALA A 204 7.52 33.35 7.19
CA ALA A 204 7.50 34.72 6.66
C ALA A 204 6.07 35.27 6.60
N ALA A 205 5.12 34.46 6.15
CA ALA A 205 3.70 34.83 6.11
C ALA A 205 3.12 35.08 7.51
N PHE A 206 3.48 34.23 8.48
CA PHE A 206 3.09 34.37 9.88
C PHE A 206 3.63 35.67 10.49
N LYS A 207 4.92 35.97 10.30
CA LYS A 207 5.55 37.21 10.77
C LYS A 207 4.92 38.46 10.14
N ALA A 208 4.49 38.36 8.88
CA ALA A 208 3.80 39.43 8.17
C ALA A 208 2.30 39.56 8.52
N GLY A 209 1.75 38.69 9.37
CA GLY A 209 0.33 38.70 9.74
C GLY A 209 -0.61 38.31 8.59
N ASN A 210 -0.11 37.63 7.55
CA ASN A 210 -0.88 37.25 6.36
C ASN A 210 -1.03 35.73 6.17
N LEU A 211 -0.82 34.96 7.25
CA LEU A 211 -0.88 33.49 7.24
C LEU A 211 -2.19 32.94 6.65
N ASP A 212 -3.32 33.61 6.89
CA ASP A 212 -4.62 33.21 6.33
C ASP A 212 -4.72 33.39 4.81
N THR A 213 -4.06 34.39 4.25
CA THR A 213 -3.97 34.58 2.80
C THR A 213 -2.99 33.59 2.20
N PHE A 214 -1.83 33.37 2.85
CA PHE A 214 -0.86 32.37 2.42
C PHE A 214 -1.46 30.96 2.37
N ALA A 215 -2.16 30.55 3.44
CA ALA A 215 -2.81 29.25 3.51
C ALA A 215 -3.83 29.02 2.39
N ARG A 216 -4.64 30.03 2.06
CA ARG A 216 -5.62 29.94 0.96
C ARG A 216 -4.96 29.71 -0.41
N ASN A 217 -3.77 30.27 -0.63
CA ASN A 217 -3.09 30.19 -1.92
C ASN A 217 -2.17 28.98 -2.06
N HIS A 218 -1.59 28.49 -0.96
CA HIS A 218 -0.50 27.50 -0.98
C HIS A 218 -0.82 26.20 -0.26
N ALA A 219 -1.96 26.11 0.42
CA ALA A 219 -2.29 24.98 1.29
C ALA A 219 -3.77 24.56 1.17
N SER A 220 -4.45 24.97 0.10
CA SER A 220 -5.75 24.41 -0.26
C SER A 220 -5.53 23.07 -0.96
N LEU A 221 -6.07 22.00 -0.40
CA LEU A 221 -6.06 20.68 -1.05
C LEU A 221 -7.03 20.69 -2.25
N PRO A 222 -6.54 20.43 -3.48
CA PRO A 222 -7.41 20.38 -4.65
C PRO A 222 -8.41 19.21 -4.58
N GLU A 223 -9.51 19.37 -5.32
CA GLU A 223 -10.54 18.33 -5.42
C GLU A 223 -9.94 17.03 -5.99
N PRO A 224 -10.52 15.85 -5.67
CA PRO A 224 -9.97 14.56 -6.09
C PRO A 224 -9.71 14.49 -7.60
N ASN A 225 -10.67 14.94 -8.40
CA ASN A 225 -10.57 14.92 -9.87
C ASN A 225 -9.50 15.88 -10.39
N GLU A 226 -9.22 16.99 -9.70
CA GLU A 226 -8.15 17.92 -10.11
C GLU A 226 -6.78 17.30 -9.94
N ILE A 227 -6.53 16.63 -8.80
CA ILE A 227 -5.27 15.91 -8.59
C ILE A 227 -5.14 14.74 -9.58
N ALA A 228 -6.23 14.01 -9.83
CA ALA A 228 -6.25 12.94 -10.83
C ALA A 228 -5.84 13.46 -12.23
N LEU A 229 -6.37 14.61 -12.65
CA LEU A 229 -5.98 15.27 -13.91
C LEU A 229 -4.52 15.74 -13.91
N MET A 230 -4.02 16.28 -12.78
CA MET A 230 -2.60 16.63 -12.65
C MET A 230 -1.71 15.39 -12.83
N ALA A 231 -2.08 14.27 -12.19
CA ALA A 231 -1.34 13.01 -12.28
C ALA A 231 -1.35 12.42 -13.70
N GLN A 232 -2.49 12.46 -14.40
CA GLN A 232 -2.60 12.06 -15.80
C GLN A 232 -1.70 12.91 -16.71
N ARG A 233 -1.72 14.23 -16.56
CA ARG A 233 -0.86 15.14 -17.35
C ARG A 233 0.61 14.89 -17.10
N GLU A 234 0.98 14.67 -15.83
CA GLU A 234 2.36 14.36 -15.47
C GLU A 234 2.80 13.01 -16.05
N TYR A 235 1.94 11.99 -16.01
CA TYR A 235 2.20 10.71 -16.66
C TYR A 235 2.40 10.86 -18.17
N GLN A 236 1.52 11.61 -18.86
CA GLN A 236 1.66 11.88 -20.29
C GLN A 236 2.99 12.56 -20.63
N LYS A 237 3.44 13.53 -19.80
CA LYS A 237 4.75 14.17 -19.97
C LYS A 237 5.90 13.17 -19.83
N ARG A 238 5.85 12.30 -18.82
CA ARG A 238 6.89 11.27 -18.57
C ARG A 238 6.99 10.26 -19.71
N VAL A 239 5.85 9.86 -20.29
CA VAL A 239 5.80 8.90 -21.40
C VAL A 239 6.09 9.57 -22.76
N GLY A 240 5.76 10.86 -22.91
CA GLY A 240 6.08 11.71 -24.07
C GLY A 240 5.31 11.42 -25.36
N LYS A 241 4.70 10.23 -25.52
CA LYS A 241 4.00 9.80 -26.75
C LYS A 241 2.51 9.51 -26.58
N LEU A 242 1.99 9.59 -25.35
CA LEU A 242 0.61 9.19 -25.06
C LEU A 242 -0.34 10.37 -25.25
N THR A 243 -1.22 10.30 -26.25
CA THR A 243 -2.19 11.37 -26.56
C THR A 243 -3.45 11.31 -25.70
N ASN A 244 -3.90 10.10 -25.35
CA ASN A 244 -5.05 9.83 -24.50
C ASN A 244 -4.86 8.48 -23.78
N PHE A 245 -5.79 8.09 -22.93
CA PHE A 245 -5.74 6.84 -22.15
C PHE A 245 -6.59 5.73 -22.78
N ASP A 246 -6.70 5.69 -24.11
CA ASP A 246 -7.45 4.64 -24.82
C ASP A 246 -6.82 3.25 -24.51
N PRO A 247 -7.50 2.39 -23.75
CA PRO A 247 -6.95 1.12 -23.29
C PRO A 247 -6.72 0.13 -24.44
N PHE A 248 -7.40 0.29 -25.58
CA PHE A 248 -7.24 -0.58 -26.75
C PHE A 248 -5.96 -0.29 -27.55
N LEU A 249 -5.37 0.90 -27.36
CA LEU A 249 -4.10 1.30 -27.97
C LEU A 249 -2.90 1.05 -27.06
N MET A 250 -3.14 0.69 -25.80
CA MET A 250 -2.10 0.51 -24.80
C MET A 250 -1.68 -0.96 -24.68
N SER A 251 -0.37 -1.19 -24.55
CA SER A 251 0.16 -2.53 -24.33
C SER A 251 -0.12 -3.05 -22.91
N THR A 252 -0.20 -2.14 -21.92
CA THR A 252 -0.38 -2.41 -20.48
C THR A 252 -1.24 -1.31 -19.83
N PRO A 253 -2.55 -1.23 -20.15
CA PRO A 253 -3.44 -0.21 -19.59
C PRO A 253 -3.52 -0.27 -18.05
N GLY A 254 -3.49 -1.45 -17.46
CA GLY A 254 -3.53 -1.60 -16.01
C GLY A 254 -2.26 -1.08 -15.31
N ASP A 255 -1.09 -1.28 -15.91
CA ASP A 255 0.17 -0.74 -15.36
C ASP A 255 0.23 0.80 -15.44
N CYS A 256 -0.41 1.39 -16.44
CA CYS A 256 -0.60 2.85 -16.50
C CYS A 256 -1.48 3.32 -15.33
N LEU A 257 -2.62 2.66 -15.11
CA LEU A 257 -3.51 2.97 -14.00
C LEU A 257 -2.82 2.86 -12.64
N LEU A 258 -2.00 1.82 -12.44
CA LEU A 258 -1.19 1.62 -11.24
C LEU A 258 -0.19 2.77 -11.02
N GLU A 259 0.56 3.15 -12.06
CA GLU A 259 1.56 4.22 -11.96
C GLU A 259 0.93 5.57 -11.66
N ILE A 260 -0.18 5.91 -12.34
CA ILE A 260 -0.87 7.18 -12.14
C ILE A 260 -1.43 7.24 -10.72
N SER A 261 -2.20 6.24 -10.30
CA SER A 261 -2.92 6.29 -9.02
C SER A 261 -2.03 6.05 -7.80
N ARG A 262 -1.08 5.12 -7.87
CA ARG A 262 -0.24 4.71 -6.72
C ARG A 262 1.17 5.29 -6.74
N GLY A 263 1.62 5.84 -7.86
CA GLY A 263 2.87 6.58 -7.95
C GLY A 263 2.62 8.07 -7.90
N ILE A 264 2.18 8.63 -9.03
CA ILE A 264 2.18 10.07 -9.28
C ILE A 264 1.13 10.80 -8.45
N GLU A 265 -0.13 10.35 -8.49
CA GLU A 265 -1.23 11.01 -7.79
C GLU A 265 -1.03 11.00 -6.28
N LEU A 266 -0.55 9.87 -5.75
CA LEU A 266 -0.25 9.71 -4.33
C LEU A 266 0.83 10.70 -3.87
N GLU A 267 1.88 10.89 -4.66
CA GLU A 267 2.94 11.87 -4.38
C GLU A 267 2.38 13.30 -4.38
N ILE A 268 1.63 13.69 -5.41
CA ILE A 268 1.02 15.03 -5.50
C ILE A 268 0.08 15.27 -4.32
N PHE A 269 -0.78 14.31 -4.00
CA PHE A 269 -1.72 14.41 -2.89
C PHE A 269 -1.01 14.62 -1.56
N ARG A 270 0.07 13.87 -1.30
CA ARG A 270 0.83 13.99 -0.05
C ARG A 270 1.47 15.35 0.13
N GLU A 271 1.98 15.94 -0.95
CA GLU A 271 2.54 17.28 -0.91
C GLU A 271 1.48 18.33 -0.50
N TYR A 272 0.29 18.27 -1.10
CA TYR A 272 -0.81 19.16 -0.72
C TYR A 272 -1.34 18.89 0.69
N GLU A 273 -1.51 17.62 1.07
CA GLU A 273 -2.00 17.24 2.39
C GLU A 273 -1.04 17.73 3.48
N LEU A 274 0.26 17.52 3.32
CA LEU A 274 1.27 17.99 4.26
C LEU A 274 1.17 19.50 4.45
N ARG A 275 1.15 20.27 3.36
CA ARG A 275 1.04 21.74 3.42
C ARG A 275 -0.22 22.20 4.13
N GLN A 276 -1.37 21.62 3.79
CA GLN A 276 -2.66 21.95 4.42
C GLN A 276 -2.65 21.64 5.92
N ARG A 277 -2.34 20.39 6.28
CA ARG A 277 -2.46 19.92 7.67
C ARG A 277 -1.45 20.59 8.57
N SER A 278 -0.22 20.81 8.10
CA SER A 278 0.78 21.56 8.85
C SER A 278 0.31 22.99 9.15
N LEU A 279 -0.30 23.70 8.19
CA LEU A 279 -0.80 25.05 8.44
C LEU A 279 -2.05 25.08 9.33
N GLU A 280 -2.95 24.10 9.20
CA GLU A 280 -4.09 23.96 10.12
C GLU A 280 -3.60 23.81 11.57
N LEU A 281 -2.60 22.95 11.80
CA LEU A 281 -2.00 22.77 13.12
C LEU A 281 -1.27 24.02 13.61
N VAL A 282 -0.49 24.68 12.75
CA VAL A 282 0.17 25.96 13.09
C VAL A 282 -0.86 26.99 13.54
N LYS A 283 -2.00 27.13 12.85
CA LYS A 283 -3.06 28.07 13.25
C LYS A 283 -3.70 27.71 14.59
N VAL A 284 -3.91 26.41 14.86
CA VAL A 284 -4.48 25.97 16.14
C VAL A 284 -3.51 26.22 17.30
N ILE A 285 -2.21 26.03 17.09
CA ILE A 285 -1.18 26.12 18.13
C ILE A 285 -0.74 27.56 18.36
N LEU A 286 -0.50 28.32 17.27
CA LEU A 286 0.11 29.65 17.28
C LEU A 286 -0.88 30.79 16.96
N GLY A 287 -2.11 30.47 16.55
CA GLY A 287 -3.06 31.48 16.05
C GLY A 287 -2.63 32.10 14.72
N SER A 288 -3.29 33.21 14.35
CA SER A 288 -2.98 33.98 13.12
C SER A 288 -2.10 35.21 13.37
N SER A 289 -1.72 35.53 14.62
CA SER A 289 -1.00 36.75 14.97
C SER A 289 0.31 36.46 15.72
N PRO A 290 1.42 37.12 15.36
CA PRO A 290 2.73 36.88 15.98
C PRO A 290 2.86 37.40 17.41
N ASN A 291 2.03 38.33 17.86
CA ASN A 291 2.26 39.10 19.08
C ASN A 291 1.77 38.44 20.39
N GLY A 292 1.43 37.15 20.39
CA GLY A 292 0.83 36.44 21.54
C GLY A 292 1.45 35.08 21.91
N ASN A 293 2.59 34.71 21.31
CA ASN A 293 3.08 33.33 21.33
C ASN A 293 4.24 33.13 22.30
N SER A 294 3.94 33.15 23.61
CA SER A 294 4.87 32.65 24.62
C SER A 294 4.88 31.12 24.61
N ILE A 295 5.95 30.51 25.13
CA ILE A 295 6.01 29.03 25.31
C ILE A 295 4.80 28.56 26.13
N GLU A 296 4.41 29.31 27.16
CA GLU A 296 3.24 29.00 27.98
C GLU A 296 1.93 29.01 27.17
N SER A 297 1.74 29.98 26.27
CA SER A 297 0.54 30.03 25.43
C SER A 297 0.49 28.87 24.45
N VAL A 298 1.64 28.43 23.92
CA VAL A 298 1.75 27.22 23.08
C VAL A 298 1.32 25.97 23.83
N PHE A 299 1.85 25.73 25.04
CA PHE A 299 1.45 24.59 25.87
C PHE A 299 -0.06 24.61 26.19
N ARG A 300 -0.58 25.78 26.57
CA ARG A 300 -2.01 25.95 26.84
C ARG A 300 -2.85 25.66 25.59
N ASN A 301 -2.45 26.17 24.43
CA ASN A 301 -3.17 25.97 23.18
C ASN A 301 -3.18 24.50 22.75
N ILE A 302 -2.06 23.78 22.88
CA ILE A 302 -2.01 22.34 22.56
C ILE A 302 -2.95 21.56 23.48
N ILE A 303 -2.89 21.79 24.79
CA ILE A 303 -3.71 21.06 25.77
C ILE A 303 -5.20 21.40 25.58
N GLN A 304 -5.56 22.68 25.44
CA GLN A 304 -6.96 23.12 25.34
C GLN A 304 -7.58 22.79 23.99
N ASN A 305 -6.81 22.87 22.90
CA ASN A 305 -7.29 22.57 21.55
C ASN A 305 -6.99 21.13 21.11
N PHE A 306 -6.56 20.26 22.01
CA PHE A 306 -6.34 18.84 21.68
C PHE A 306 -7.53 18.19 20.96
N PRO A 307 -8.81 18.42 21.37
CA PRO A 307 -9.96 17.87 20.63
C PRO A 307 -10.07 18.36 19.18
N LEU A 308 -9.63 19.60 18.90
CA LEU A 308 -9.61 20.15 17.54
C LEU A 308 -8.45 19.55 16.73
N ILE A 309 -7.28 19.38 17.34
CA ILE A 309 -6.13 18.69 16.74
C ILE A 309 -6.51 17.27 16.35
N ASP A 310 -7.12 16.52 17.27
CA ASP A 310 -7.59 15.17 17.03
C ASP A 310 -8.61 15.12 15.88
N LYS A 311 -9.56 16.06 15.84
CA LYS A 311 -10.50 16.20 14.74
C LYS A 311 -9.82 16.45 13.38
N ILE A 312 -8.75 17.26 13.35
CA ILE A 312 -7.96 17.51 12.13
C ILE A 312 -7.29 16.22 11.65
N LEU A 313 -6.65 15.47 12.56
CA LEU A 313 -5.98 14.21 12.24
C LEU A 313 -6.98 13.13 11.77
N LEU A 314 -8.13 13.00 12.45
CA LEU A 314 -9.23 12.14 12.04
C LEU A 314 -9.78 12.54 10.66
N SER A 315 -9.96 13.84 10.40
CA SER A 315 -10.40 14.34 9.10
C SER A 315 -9.40 14.00 7.99
N ALA A 316 -8.10 14.11 8.26
CA ALA A 316 -7.05 13.68 7.32
C ALA A 316 -7.19 12.18 6.97
N SER A 317 -7.30 11.31 7.99
CA SER A 317 -7.51 9.87 7.79
C SER A 317 -8.74 9.55 6.93
N GLN A 318 -9.87 10.21 7.17
CA GLN A 318 -11.09 10.00 6.37
C GLN A 318 -10.94 10.54 4.94
N THR A 319 -10.25 11.67 4.76
CA THR A 319 -9.98 12.27 3.45
C THR A 319 -9.16 11.31 2.58
N ARG A 320 -8.11 10.71 3.14
CA ARG A 320 -7.29 9.68 2.46
C ARG A 320 -8.14 8.52 1.94
N LYS A 321 -9.04 8.00 2.78
CA LYS A 321 -9.94 6.88 2.44
C LYS A 321 -10.91 7.24 1.32
N SER A 322 -11.55 8.40 1.40
CA SER A 322 -12.54 8.83 0.41
C SER A 322 -11.92 9.18 -0.94
N ARG A 323 -10.77 9.87 -0.95
CA ARG A 323 -10.10 10.30 -2.19
C ARG A 323 -9.61 9.14 -3.03
N ALA A 324 -8.93 8.18 -2.40
CA ALA A 324 -8.33 7.06 -3.13
C ALA A 324 -9.37 6.31 -3.96
N GLY A 325 -10.55 6.04 -3.40
CA GLY A 325 -11.65 5.37 -4.13
C GLY A 325 -12.14 6.20 -5.33
N ARG A 326 -12.50 7.46 -5.09
CA ARG A 326 -13.07 8.34 -6.12
C ARG A 326 -12.09 8.64 -7.26
N SER A 327 -10.81 8.82 -6.96
CA SER A 327 -9.81 9.05 -8.01
C SER A 327 -9.60 7.82 -8.89
N PHE A 328 -9.59 6.63 -8.29
CA PHE A 328 -9.45 5.40 -9.05
C PHE A 328 -10.63 5.14 -9.98
N GLU A 329 -11.86 5.40 -9.53
CA GLU A 329 -13.04 5.43 -10.38
C GLU A 329 -12.85 6.42 -11.54
N PHE A 330 -12.41 7.65 -11.25
CA PHE A 330 -12.20 8.69 -12.26
C PHE A 330 -11.17 8.29 -13.34
N HIS A 331 -10.07 7.63 -12.96
CA HIS A 331 -9.09 7.15 -13.93
C HIS A 331 -9.63 6.03 -14.83
N ILE A 332 -10.41 5.11 -14.27
CA ILE A 332 -11.09 4.06 -15.06
C ILE A 332 -12.12 4.69 -16.01
N GLN A 333 -12.88 5.67 -15.53
CA GLN A 333 -13.82 6.42 -16.36
C GLN A 333 -13.10 7.09 -17.54
N THR A 334 -11.94 7.72 -17.29
CA THR A 334 -11.13 8.33 -18.37
C THR A 334 -10.76 7.29 -19.43
N MET A 335 -10.33 6.08 -19.03
CA MET A 335 -10.02 5.00 -19.98
C MET A 335 -11.25 4.54 -20.77
N LEU A 336 -12.42 4.43 -20.12
CA LEU A 336 -13.66 4.06 -20.79
C LEU A 336 -14.07 5.14 -21.82
N GLU A 337 -13.97 6.41 -21.45
CA GLU A 337 -14.27 7.55 -22.33
C GLU A 337 -13.32 7.63 -23.53
N ASP A 338 -12.00 7.55 -23.28
CA ASP A 338 -10.98 7.60 -24.33
C ASP A 338 -11.04 6.40 -25.27
N GLY A 339 -11.36 5.22 -24.72
CA GLY A 339 -11.61 4.00 -25.49
C GLY A 339 -12.99 3.94 -26.16
N LYS A 340 -13.83 4.98 -25.99
CA LYS A 340 -15.21 5.05 -26.50
C LYS A 340 -16.06 3.85 -26.11
N VAL A 341 -15.83 3.33 -24.90
CA VAL A 341 -16.61 2.23 -24.33
C VAL A 341 -17.95 2.79 -23.84
N PRO A 342 -19.10 2.31 -24.34
CA PRO A 342 -20.39 2.74 -23.83
C PRO A 342 -20.53 2.32 -22.35
N HIS A 343 -20.90 3.26 -21.48
CA HIS A 343 -21.06 3.00 -20.06
C HIS A 343 -21.98 4.05 -19.41
N GLU A 344 -22.52 3.70 -18.24
CA GLU A 344 -23.17 4.63 -17.32
C GLU A 344 -22.51 4.58 -15.94
N VAL A 345 -22.33 5.76 -15.34
CA VAL A 345 -21.64 5.96 -14.05
C VAL A 345 -22.66 6.09 -12.91
N GLN A 346 -22.40 5.45 -11.77
CA GLN A 346 -23.08 5.68 -10.48
C GLN A 346 -24.62 5.64 -10.53
N VAL A 347 -25.19 4.64 -11.22
CA VAL A 347 -26.65 4.51 -11.31
C VAL A 347 -27.23 4.07 -9.96
N VAL A 348 -28.16 4.85 -9.42
CA VAL A 348 -28.88 4.50 -8.19
C VAL A 348 -29.86 3.38 -8.51
N MET A 349 -29.52 2.15 -8.12
CA MET A 349 -30.47 1.03 -8.15
C MET A 349 -31.51 1.17 -7.02
N ALA A 350 -32.65 0.49 -7.15
CA ALA A 350 -33.76 0.54 -6.19
C ALA A 350 -33.36 0.20 -4.73
N SER A 351 -32.20 -0.42 -4.53
CA SER A 351 -31.65 -0.86 -3.24
C SER A 351 -30.56 0.03 -2.63
N LYS A 352 -30.38 1.28 -3.10
CA LYS A 352 -29.33 2.21 -2.64
C LYS A 352 -27.88 1.76 -2.89
N ARG A 353 -27.63 0.57 -3.44
CA ARG A 353 -26.30 0.15 -3.90
C ARG A 353 -26.02 0.70 -5.29
N ARG A 354 -24.85 1.31 -5.47
CA ARG A 354 -24.44 1.97 -6.72
C ARG A 354 -23.26 1.18 -7.30
N PRO A 355 -23.45 0.42 -8.39
CA PRO A 355 -22.32 -0.09 -9.14
C PRO A 355 -21.56 1.11 -9.71
N ASP A 356 -20.23 1.03 -9.71
CA ASP A 356 -19.40 2.15 -10.14
C ASP A 356 -19.63 2.41 -11.64
N PHE A 357 -19.64 1.34 -12.45
CA PHE A 357 -19.95 1.37 -13.88
C PHE A 357 -20.90 0.25 -14.30
N ILE A 358 -21.87 0.59 -15.15
CA ILE A 358 -22.73 -0.36 -15.87
C ILE A 358 -22.44 -0.25 -17.36
N LEU A 359 -22.12 -1.38 -18.00
CA LEU A 359 -21.82 -1.42 -19.43
C LEU A 359 -22.83 -2.33 -20.14
N PRO A 360 -23.32 -1.95 -21.34
CA PRO A 360 -23.04 -0.69 -22.03
C PRO A 360 -23.94 0.47 -21.57
N SER A 361 -25.07 0.18 -20.93
CA SER A 361 -26.04 1.17 -20.42
C SER A 361 -26.94 0.57 -19.36
N PHE A 362 -27.56 1.41 -18.53
CA PHE A 362 -28.51 0.98 -17.52
C PHE A 362 -29.81 0.46 -18.12
N ASP A 363 -30.26 1.05 -19.23
CA ASP A 363 -31.42 0.56 -19.97
C ASP A 363 -31.22 -0.90 -20.38
N LEU A 364 -30.07 -1.22 -21.01
CA LEU A 364 -29.79 -2.59 -21.40
C LEU A 364 -29.65 -3.48 -20.18
N TYR A 365 -28.92 -3.06 -19.13
CA TYR A 365 -28.80 -3.82 -17.89
C TYR A 365 -30.16 -4.19 -17.27
N ASN A 366 -31.16 -3.31 -17.34
CA ASN A 366 -32.50 -3.54 -16.81
C ASN A 366 -33.48 -4.24 -17.76
N ARG A 367 -33.15 -4.35 -19.04
CA ARG A 367 -34.05 -4.87 -20.07
C ARG A 367 -34.43 -6.32 -19.78
N ARG A 368 -35.74 -6.61 -19.82
CA ARG A 368 -36.26 -7.98 -19.73
C ARG A 368 -35.92 -8.76 -21.00
N GLY A 369 -35.53 -10.03 -20.84
CA GLY A 369 -35.21 -10.92 -21.97
C GLY A 369 -33.85 -10.70 -22.63
N ARG A 370 -32.96 -9.89 -22.04
CA ARG A 370 -31.56 -9.83 -22.48
C ARG A 370 -30.82 -11.12 -22.12
N GLU A 371 -29.78 -11.43 -22.87
CA GLU A 371 -28.83 -12.48 -22.49
C GLU A 371 -27.86 -11.98 -21.41
N HIS A 372 -27.28 -12.92 -20.67
CA HIS A 372 -26.30 -12.65 -19.61
C HIS A 372 -25.12 -11.80 -20.11
N LYS A 373 -24.61 -12.10 -21.30
CA LYS A 373 -23.45 -11.41 -21.91
C LYS A 373 -23.74 -9.99 -22.41
N HIS A 374 -25.00 -9.58 -22.52
CA HIS A 374 -25.35 -8.28 -23.08
C HIS A 374 -24.96 -7.10 -22.18
N ALA A 375 -24.87 -7.32 -20.87
CA ALA A 375 -24.46 -6.30 -19.91
C ALA A 375 -23.36 -6.82 -18.98
N LEU A 376 -22.69 -5.92 -18.29
CA LEU A 376 -21.81 -6.26 -17.17
C LEU A 376 -21.77 -5.12 -16.16
N VAL A 377 -21.33 -5.44 -14.94
CA VAL A 377 -20.99 -4.48 -13.90
C VAL A 377 -19.47 -4.45 -13.77
N LEU A 378 -18.89 -3.25 -13.75
CA LEU A 378 -17.50 -3.03 -13.39
C LEU A 378 -17.47 -2.19 -12.11
N SER A 379 -17.00 -2.78 -11.02
CA SER A 379 -16.74 -2.08 -9.76
C SER A 379 -15.24 -1.79 -9.63
N ALA A 380 -14.90 -0.68 -9.01
CA ALA A 380 -13.53 -0.22 -8.82
C ALA A 380 -13.23 -0.04 -7.32
N LYS A 381 -12.13 -0.66 -6.86
CA LYS A 381 -11.65 -0.53 -5.48
C LYS A 381 -10.12 -0.54 -5.45
N THR A 382 -9.53 0.53 -4.90
CA THR A 382 -8.07 0.68 -4.82
C THR A 382 -7.38 -0.32 -3.89
N THR A 383 -8.04 -0.65 -2.79
CA THR A 383 -7.73 -1.78 -1.90
C THR A 383 -9.02 -2.56 -1.65
N LEU A 384 -8.93 -3.87 -1.48
CA LEU A 384 -10.10 -4.71 -1.25
C LEU A 384 -10.31 -4.98 0.23
N ARG A 385 -9.33 -5.57 0.92
CA ARG A 385 -9.52 -6.18 2.26
C ARG A 385 -10.83 -6.97 2.31
N GLU A 386 -11.70 -6.74 3.28
CA GLU A 386 -13.04 -7.32 3.37
C GLU A 386 -14.12 -6.60 2.53
N ARG A 387 -13.80 -5.45 1.93
CA ARG A 387 -14.78 -4.58 1.25
C ARG A 387 -15.30 -5.12 -0.07
N TRP A 388 -14.67 -6.13 -0.66
CA TRP A 388 -15.21 -6.80 -1.85
C TRP A 388 -16.57 -7.46 -1.58
N LYS A 389 -16.88 -7.85 -0.34
CA LYS A 389 -18.20 -8.40 0.03
C LYS A 389 -19.35 -7.41 -0.20
N GLN A 390 -19.05 -6.10 -0.29
CA GLN A 390 -20.05 -5.08 -0.55
C GLN A 390 -20.60 -5.15 -1.99
N VAL A 391 -19.81 -5.70 -2.93
CA VAL A 391 -20.21 -5.83 -4.34
C VAL A 391 -21.04 -7.08 -4.62
N GLU A 392 -21.12 -8.01 -3.65
CA GLU A 392 -21.77 -9.33 -3.78
C GLU A 392 -23.32 -9.28 -3.78
N GLY A 393 -23.95 -8.10 -3.63
CA GLY A 393 -25.41 -8.00 -3.55
C GLY A 393 -26.09 -7.41 -4.79
N GLU A 394 -27.11 -8.13 -5.28
CA GLU A 394 -28.15 -7.66 -6.20
C GLU A 394 -27.72 -7.27 -7.62
N ILE A 395 -26.60 -7.83 -8.08
CA ILE A 395 -26.26 -7.78 -9.49
C ILE A 395 -27.26 -8.69 -10.22
N LYS A 396 -27.95 -8.12 -11.22
CA LYS A 396 -28.82 -8.90 -12.12
C LYS A 396 -27.99 -9.93 -12.89
N ASP A 397 -28.64 -10.81 -13.62
CA ASP A 397 -27.99 -11.87 -14.41
C ASP A 397 -26.96 -11.31 -15.44
N CYS A 398 -25.73 -11.01 -15.02
CA CYS A 398 -24.60 -10.53 -15.83
C CYS A 398 -23.27 -10.71 -15.08
N ASP A 399 -22.15 -10.61 -15.81
CA ASP A 399 -20.80 -10.67 -15.23
C ASP A 399 -20.52 -9.49 -14.28
N LEU A 400 -19.87 -9.76 -13.15
CA LEU A 400 -19.29 -8.76 -12.24
C LEU A 400 -17.76 -8.79 -12.34
N TYR A 401 -17.20 -7.66 -12.79
CA TYR A 401 -15.78 -7.39 -12.77
C TYR A 401 -15.43 -6.45 -11.62
N LEU A 402 -14.37 -6.76 -10.88
CA LEU A 402 -13.86 -5.94 -9.79
C LEU A 402 -12.42 -5.50 -10.12
N ALA A 403 -12.30 -4.27 -10.60
CA ALA A 403 -11.04 -3.60 -10.88
C ALA A 403 -10.32 -3.20 -9.59
N THR A 404 -9.02 -3.52 -9.51
CA THR A 404 -8.19 -3.15 -8.36
C THR A 404 -6.72 -3.02 -8.73
N VAL A 405 -6.00 -2.20 -7.95
CA VAL A 405 -4.54 -2.05 -7.96
C VAL A 405 -3.92 -2.57 -6.66
N ASP A 406 -4.68 -3.31 -5.87
CA ASP A 406 -4.24 -3.94 -4.64
C ASP A 406 -3.26 -5.09 -4.97
N ASP A 407 -2.18 -5.21 -4.24
CA ASP A 407 -1.19 -6.28 -4.36
C ASP A 407 -1.10 -7.16 -3.09
N LYS A 408 -1.96 -6.88 -2.11
CA LYS A 408 -1.99 -7.52 -0.78
C LYS A 408 -3.06 -8.62 -0.69
N ILE A 409 -3.80 -8.90 -1.76
CA ILE A 409 -4.93 -9.84 -1.72
C ILE A 409 -4.44 -11.28 -1.52
N ALA A 410 -4.93 -11.92 -0.45
CA ALA A 410 -4.64 -13.32 -0.14
C ALA A 410 -5.39 -14.31 -1.06
N GLU A 411 -4.79 -15.50 -1.25
CA GLU A 411 -5.32 -16.55 -2.13
C GLU A 411 -6.74 -17.01 -1.75
N ASN A 412 -7.01 -17.17 -0.45
CA ASN A 412 -8.34 -17.54 0.05
C ASN A 412 -9.42 -16.48 -0.27
N ALA A 413 -9.07 -15.20 -0.27
CA ALA A 413 -9.98 -14.12 -0.65
C ALA A 413 -10.30 -14.18 -2.15
N ILE A 414 -9.31 -14.49 -2.99
CA ILE A 414 -9.51 -14.68 -4.44
C ILE A 414 -10.45 -15.85 -4.73
N GLN A 415 -10.25 -16.98 -4.04
CA GLN A 415 -11.13 -18.15 -4.16
C GLN A 415 -12.56 -17.85 -3.69
N SER A 416 -12.70 -17.07 -2.61
CA SER A 416 -14.02 -16.62 -2.13
C SER A 416 -14.70 -15.74 -3.18
N MET A 417 -13.97 -14.79 -3.78
CA MET A 417 -14.47 -13.95 -4.87
C MET A 417 -14.89 -14.77 -6.09
N GLN A 418 -14.12 -15.80 -6.47
CA GLN A 418 -14.48 -16.73 -7.54
C GLN A 418 -15.82 -17.43 -7.26
N ALA A 419 -15.99 -17.94 -6.04
CA ALA A 419 -17.22 -18.62 -5.62
C ALA A 419 -18.44 -17.70 -5.68
N SER A 420 -18.25 -16.40 -5.43
CA SER A 420 -19.28 -15.37 -5.55
C SER A 420 -19.46 -14.83 -6.98
N GLY A 421 -18.81 -15.43 -7.99
CA GLY A 421 -18.92 -15.03 -9.40
C GLY A 421 -18.19 -13.74 -9.77
N ILE A 422 -17.26 -13.28 -8.93
CA ILE A 422 -16.48 -12.05 -9.12
C ILE A 422 -15.21 -12.36 -9.91
N LYS A 423 -15.01 -11.63 -11.02
CA LYS A 423 -13.77 -11.64 -11.79
C LYS A 423 -12.91 -10.43 -11.43
N LEU A 424 -11.72 -10.66 -10.89
CA LEU A 424 -10.79 -9.58 -10.58
C LEU A 424 -10.11 -9.06 -11.84
N VAL A 425 -10.01 -7.73 -11.97
CA VAL A 425 -9.26 -7.06 -13.04
C VAL A 425 -8.09 -6.30 -12.42
N VAL A 426 -6.87 -6.73 -12.71
CA VAL A 426 -5.64 -6.22 -12.07
C VAL A 426 -4.63 -5.71 -13.11
N PRO A 427 -3.66 -4.87 -12.73
CA PRO A 427 -2.54 -4.49 -13.58
C PRO A 427 -1.77 -5.68 -14.16
N GLU A 428 -1.26 -5.54 -15.38
CA GLU A 428 -0.55 -6.61 -16.08
C GLU A 428 0.70 -7.07 -15.31
N SER A 429 1.42 -6.12 -14.72
CA SER A 429 2.59 -6.38 -13.88
C SER A 429 2.22 -7.10 -12.58
N LEU A 430 1.13 -6.70 -11.92
CA LEU A 430 0.65 -7.38 -10.72
C LEU A 430 0.21 -8.80 -11.05
N LYS A 431 -0.56 -9.04 -12.12
CA LYS A 431 -0.97 -10.39 -12.54
C LYS A 431 0.21 -11.35 -12.69
N LYS A 432 1.37 -10.85 -13.14
CA LYS A 432 2.59 -11.65 -13.40
C LYS A 432 3.58 -11.67 -12.24
N SER A 433 3.37 -10.84 -11.23
CA SER A 433 4.32 -10.62 -10.14
C SER A 433 4.39 -11.80 -9.19
N GLU A 434 5.60 -12.18 -8.79
CA GLU A 434 5.85 -13.19 -7.74
C GLU A 434 5.56 -12.66 -6.33
N ILE A 435 5.21 -11.38 -6.19
CA ILE A 435 4.80 -10.75 -4.92
C ILE A 435 3.31 -10.99 -4.63
N THR A 436 2.51 -11.14 -5.69
CA THR A 436 1.05 -11.30 -5.59
C THR A 436 0.64 -12.75 -5.73
N THR A 437 -0.57 -13.07 -5.31
CA THR A 437 -1.18 -14.41 -5.45
C THR A 437 -1.90 -14.61 -6.78
N TYR A 438 -1.74 -13.71 -7.76
CA TYR A 438 -2.61 -13.64 -8.95
C TYR A 438 -2.28 -14.59 -10.09
N LYS A 439 -1.00 -14.94 -10.30
CA LYS A 439 -0.51 -15.58 -11.53
C LYS A 439 -1.26 -16.84 -11.95
N ASN A 440 -1.67 -17.66 -10.98
CA ASN A 440 -2.31 -18.97 -11.22
C ASN A 440 -3.81 -18.99 -10.95
N GLN A 441 -4.44 -17.83 -10.71
CA GLN A 441 -5.86 -17.73 -10.40
C GLN A 441 -6.66 -17.46 -11.68
N GLU A 442 -7.58 -18.37 -12.03
CA GLU A 442 -8.39 -18.29 -13.26
C GLU A 442 -9.36 -17.09 -13.26
N ASN A 443 -9.89 -16.73 -12.09
CA ASN A 443 -10.81 -15.60 -11.94
C ASN A 443 -10.11 -14.23 -11.83
N VAL A 444 -8.79 -14.18 -12.05
CA VAL A 444 -8.03 -12.93 -12.05
C VAL A 444 -7.52 -12.67 -13.46
N ILE A 445 -7.97 -11.60 -14.09
CA ILE A 445 -7.58 -11.20 -15.44
C ILE A 445 -6.83 -9.86 -15.41
N SER A 446 -6.09 -9.57 -16.47
CA SER A 446 -5.46 -8.25 -16.62
C SER A 446 -6.44 -7.20 -17.16
N PHE A 447 -6.18 -5.91 -16.94
CA PHE A 447 -6.93 -4.84 -17.62
C PHE A 447 -6.91 -5.00 -19.13
N LYS A 448 -5.75 -5.32 -19.73
CA LYS A 448 -5.66 -5.59 -21.17
C LYS A 448 -6.62 -6.69 -21.60
N GLU A 449 -6.66 -7.80 -20.87
CA GLU A 449 -7.56 -8.91 -21.16
C GLU A 449 -9.02 -8.51 -21.00
N PHE A 450 -9.36 -7.76 -19.96
CA PHE A 450 -10.71 -7.20 -19.78
C PHE A 450 -11.15 -6.39 -21.00
N PHE A 451 -10.34 -5.43 -21.45
CA PHE A 451 -10.70 -4.59 -22.60
C PHE A 451 -10.72 -5.39 -23.91
N HIS A 452 -9.65 -6.11 -24.24
CA HIS A 452 -9.56 -6.77 -25.54
C HIS A 452 -10.45 -8.00 -25.65
N ARG A 453 -10.41 -8.90 -24.65
CA ARG A 453 -11.15 -10.15 -24.72
C ARG A 453 -12.58 -9.95 -24.27
N HIS A 454 -12.78 -9.49 -23.04
CA HIS A 454 -14.12 -9.48 -22.44
C HIS A 454 -15.04 -8.36 -22.92
N LEU A 455 -14.49 -7.27 -23.46
CA LEU A 455 -15.29 -6.25 -24.13
C LEU A 455 -15.25 -6.41 -25.66
N LYS A 456 -14.08 -6.23 -26.27
CA LYS A 456 -13.97 -6.13 -27.74
C LYS A 456 -14.27 -7.44 -28.46
N ASP A 457 -13.84 -8.59 -27.94
CA ASP A 457 -14.09 -9.87 -28.61
C ASP A 457 -15.44 -10.48 -28.19
N ASP A 458 -15.72 -10.50 -26.88
CA ASP A 458 -16.88 -11.20 -26.31
C ASP A 458 -18.20 -10.41 -26.42
N ARG A 459 -18.17 -9.07 -26.44
CA ARG A 459 -19.38 -8.23 -26.29
C ARG A 459 -19.63 -7.25 -27.43
N TYR A 460 -18.59 -6.64 -28.00
CA TYR A 460 -18.77 -5.66 -29.08
C TYR A 460 -19.51 -6.21 -30.30
N PRO A 461 -19.36 -7.50 -30.72
CA PRO A 461 -20.18 -8.04 -31.80
C PRO A 461 -21.69 -7.94 -31.53
N ASP A 462 -22.12 -8.23 -30.30
CA ASP A 462 -23.52 -8.13 -29.90
C ASP A 462 -23.95 -6.67 -29.75
N TRP A 463 -23.10 -5.81 -29.18
CA TRP A 463 -23.41 -4.39 -29.06
C TRP A 463 -23.53 -3.69 -30.41
N ARG A 464 -22.74 -4.10 -31.42
CA ARG A 464 -22.89 -3.64 -32.81
C ARG A 464 -24.20 -4.12 -33.42
N SER A 465 -24.55 -5.40 -33.24
CA SER A 465 -25.82 -5.93 -33.78
C SER A 465 -27.05 -5.24 -33.17
N MET A 466 -26.93 -4.73 -31.95
CA MET A 466 -27.95 -3.91 -31.27
C MET A 466 -27.89 -2.41 -31.60
N GLY A 467 -26.91 -1.95 -32.38
CA GLY A 467 -26.73 -0.53 -32.73
C GLY A 467 -26.25 0.36 -31.57
N ILE A 468 -25.63 -0.24 -30.55
CA ILE A 468 -25.11 0.49 -29.37
C ILE A 468 -23.76 1.13 -29.66
N ILE A 469 -22.93 0.46 -30.46
CA ILE A 469 -21.65 0.96 -30.93
C ILE A 469 -21.60 0.87 -32.45
N ILE A 470 -20.87 1.81 -33.07
CA ILE A 470 -20.75 1.95 -34.53
C ILE A 470 -19.73 0.96 -35.09
#